data_AF-A0A9W6UGT8-F1
#
_entry.id   AF-A0A9W6UGT8-F1
#
_cell.length_a   1.000
_cell.length_b   1.000
_cell.length_c   1.000
_cell.angle_alpha   90.00
_cell.angle_beta   90.00
_cell.angle_gamma   90.00
#
_symmetry.space_group_name_H-M   'P 1'
#
loop_
_entity.id
_entity.type
_entity.pdbx_description
1 polymer ?
#
loop_
_entity_poly.entity_id
_entity_poly.type
_entity_poly.pdbx_seq_one_letter_code
_entity_poly.pdbx_strand_id
1 'polypeptide(L)'
;MSTIGRQQEAGTALKQRWETDPRWAGIERTYSAEDVVRLRGSVTEEHTLARLGAKRLWQLLHTQDYVSSLGALTGNQAVQQVRAGLKAIYLSGWQVAADANQAGQTYPDQSLYPADSVPQVVRRINNALLRADQITWSEGDENAPHWLAPIVADAEAGFGGVLNAYELMRGMIAAGAAGVHWEDQLASEKKCGHLGGKVLIPTGQHIKTLNAARLAADVADVPSLVIARTDAQAATLITSDVDERDRPFVTGERTGEGFYRVRNGVESCVARGLAYAPYSDLLWMETSTPDLEVARDFAEAIKARFPDQMLAYNCSPSFNWKRHLDDATIAKFQRELGHMGYAFQFITLAGFHSLNYSMFDLAKGYAETGMSAYVELQEAEFGAEERGYTATRHQREVGTGYFDRISTAITPDASTTALAGSTEADQFGH
;
A
#
# COMPACT_ATOMS: atom_id res chain seq x y z
N MET A 1 -9.64 -10.73 39.47
CA MET A 1 -10.03 -11.78 38.50
C MET A 1 -8.79 -12.59 38.13
N SER A 2 -8.87 -13.93 37.99
CA SER A 2 -7.72 -14.76 37.61
C SER A 2 -7.28 -14.45 36.16
N THR A 3 -6.06 -14.82 35.78
CA THR A 3 -5.60 -14.68 34.37
C THR A 3 -6.53 -15.40 33.40
N ILE A 4 -6.96 -16.62 33.76
CA ILE A 4 -7.92 -17.41 32.97
C ILE A 4 -9.26 -16.68 32.83
N GLY A 5 -9.78 -16.11 33.93
CA GLY A 5 -11.04 -15.35 33.89
C GLY A 5 -10.97 -14.13 32.97
N ARG A 6 -9.87 -13.37 33.02
CA ARG A 6 -9.66 -12.23 32.10
C ARG A 6 -9.58 -12.66 30.64
N GLN A 7 -8.93 -13.79 30.35
CA GLN A 7 -8.84 -14.32 28.99
C GLN A 7 -10.22 -14.76 28.46
N GLN A 8 -11.03 -15.42 29.29
CA GLN A 8 -12.38 -15.84 28.90
C GLN A 8 -13.32 -14.65 28.62
N GLU A 9 -13.27 -13.62 29.47
CA GLU A 9 -14.04 -12.39 29.27
C GLU A 9 -13.63 -11.69 27.97
N ALA A 10 -12.32 -11.51 27.75
CA ALA A 10 -11.81 -10.89 26.52
C ALA A 10 -12.14 -11.70 25.26
N GLY A 11 -12.08 -13.04 25.33
CA GLY A 11 -12.44 -13.92 24.21
C GLY A 11 -13.92 -13.79 23.85
N THR A 12 -14.79 -13.76 24.86
CA THR A 12 -16.24 -13.56 24.68
C THR A 12 -16.54 -12.20 24.06
N ALA A 13 -15.90 -11.12 24.54
CA ALA A 13 -16.09 -9.78 24.02
C ALA A 13 -15.59 -9.64 22.57
N LEU A 14 -14.46 -10.27 22.23
CA LEU A 14 -13.93 -10.26 20.86
C LEU A 14 -14.84 -11.05 19.91
N LYS A 15 -15.32 -12.23 20.32
CA LYS A 15 -16.27 -13.02 19.55
C LYS A 15 -17.55 -12.22 19.26
N GLN A 16 -18.12 -11.58 20.29
CA GLN A 16 -19.30 -10.73 20.12
C GLN A 16 -19.04 -9.58 19.14
N ARG A 17 -17.85 -8.94 19.20
CA ARG A 17 -17.47 -7.90 18.25
C ARG A 17 -17.42 -8.43 16.81
N TRP A 18 -16.84 -9.60 16.57
CA TRP A 18 -16.82 -10.21 15.23
C TRP A 18 -18.22 -10.53 14.70
N GLU A 19 -19.14 -10.94 15.58
CA GLU A 19 -20.51 -11.28 15.20
C GLU A 19 -21.41 -10.06 14.96
N THR A 20 -21.10 -8.90 15.56
CA THR A 20 -22.00 -7.73 15.58
C THR A 20 -21.50 -6.49 14.84
N ASP A 21 -20.19 -6.33 14.68
CA ASP A 21 -19.61 -5.19 13.98
C ASP A 21 -19.63 -5.43 12.46
N PRO A 22 -20.32 -4.57 11.67
CA PRO A 22 -20.43 -4.75 10.22
C PRO A 22 -19.09 -4.77 9.49
N ARG A 23 -17.99 -4.25 10.10
CA ARG A 23 -16.63 -4.39 9.57
C ARG A 23 -16.24 -5.84 9.30
N TRP A 24 -16.79 -6.80 10.04
CA TRP A 24 -16.42 -8.21 9.96
C TRP A 24 -17.44 -9.06 9.21
N ALA A 25 -18.49 -8.46 8.63
CA ALA A 25 -19.47 -9.17 7.84
C ALA A 25 -18.79 -9.93 6.67
N GLY A 26 -19.04 -11.23 6.59
CA GLY A 26 -18.45 -12.11 5.56
C GLY A 26 -16.97 -12.50 5.76
N ILE A 27 -16.29 -11.99 6.79
CA ILE A 27 -14.90 -12.32 7.07
C ILE A 27 -14.80 -13.60 7.90
N GLU A 28 -14.25 -14.64 7.30
CA GLU A 28 -13.93 -15.90 7.95
C GLU A 28 -12.54 -15.88 8.62
N ARG A 29 -12.41 -16.68 9.68
CA ARG A 29 -11.17 -16.92 10.41
C ARG A 29 -11.05 -18.41 10.70
N THR A 30 -9.89 -18.99 10.45
CA THR A 30 -9.63 -20.41 10.75
C THR A 30 -9.19 -20.65 12.20
N TYR A 31 -9.22 -19.60 13.04
CA TYR A 31 -8.83 -19.59 14.44
C TYR A 31 -9.93 -18.93 15.27
N SER A 32 -9.92 -19.18 16.59
CA SER A 32 -10.97 -18.65 17.48
C SER A 32 -10.59 -17.32 18.14
N ALA A 33 -11.57 -16.64 18.75
CA ALA A 33 -11.31 -15.44 19.55
C ALA A 33 -10.43 -15.75 20.77
N GLU A 34 -10.56 -16.95 21.34
CA GLU A 34 -9.73 -17.44 22.43
C GLU A 34 -8.27 -17.62 22.01
N ASP A 35 -8.01 -18.07 20.77
CA ASP A 35 -6.65 -18.14 20.23
C ASP A 35 -6.00 -16.75 20.17
N VAL A 36 -6.73 -15.75 19.68
CA VAL A 36 -6.26 -14.35 19.64
C VAL A 36 -5.88 -13.86 21.03
N VAL A 37 -6.78 -14.01 22.00
CA VAL A 37 -6.57 -13.54 23.37
C VAL A 37 -5.42 -14.28 24.06
N ARG A 38 -5.24 -15.56 23.77
CA ARG A 38 -4.12 -16.36 24.28
C ARG A 38 -2.78 -15.85 23.75
N LEU A 39 -2.72 -15.37 22.51
CA LEU A 39 -1.50 -14.86 21.86
C LEU A 39 -1.23 -13.38 22.12
N ARG A 40 -2.24 -12.61 22.53
CA ARG A 40 -2.16 -11.15 22.74
C ARG A 40 -1.32 -10.71 23.94
N GLY A 41 -1.03 -11.62 24.87
CA GLY A 41 -0.34 -11.28 26.11
C GLY A 41 -1.22 -10.46 27.07
N SER A 42 -0.63 -9.95 28.15
CA SER A 42 -1.37 -9.22 29.20
C SER A 42 -1.47 -7.71 28.97
N VAL A 43 -0.79 -7.18 27.97
CA VAL A 43 -0.75 -5.76 27.59
C VAL A 43 -0.89 -5.69 26.08
N THR A 44 -1.75 -4.81 25.60
CA THR A 44 -1.95 -4.54 24.17
C THR A 44 -1.52 -3.12 23.89
N GLU A 45 -0.49 -2.96 23.06
CA GLU A 45 -0.03 -1.65 22.62
C GLU A 45 -1.08 -1.03 21.69
N GLU A 46 -1.38 0.26 21.88
CA GLU A 46 -2.30 0.97 20.99
C GLU A 46 -1.55 1.40 19.73
N HIS A 47 -2.05 0.99 18.56
CA HIS A 47 -1.51 1.36 17.26
C HIS A 47 -2.37 2.42 16.59
N THR A 48 -2.33 3.65 17.12
CA THR A 48 -3.24 4.75 16.74
C THR A 48 -3.29 5.01 15.23
N LEU A 49 -2.14 5.12 14.56
CA LEU A 49 -2.07 5.41 13.12
C LEU A 49 -2.64 4.26 12.27
N ALA A 50 -2.35 3.01 12.62
CA ALA A 50 -2.93 1.85 11.95
C ALA A 50 -4.45 1.81 12.13
N ARG A 51 -4.94 2.06 13.36
CA ARG A 51 -6.37 2.08 13.66
C ARG A 51 -7.12 3.18 12.90
N LEU A 52 -6.62 4.41 12.94
CA LEU A 52 -7.23 5.55 12.26
C LEU A 52 -7.16 5.39 10.74
N GLY A 53 -6.00 4.99 10.21
CA GLY A 53 -5.80 4.72 8.79
C GLY A 53 -6.73 3.63 8.28
N ALA A 54 -6.82 2.49 8.97
CA ALA A 54 -7.69 1.39 8.56
C ALA A 54 -9.18 1.78 8.57
N LYS A 55 -9.64 2.49 9.61
CA LYS A 55 -11.01 3.00 9.68
C LYS A 55 -11.31 3.99 8.56
N ARG A 56 -10.39 4.93 8.29
CA ARG A 56 -10.53 5.90 7.22
C ARG A 56 -10.53 5.24 5.85
N LEU A 57 -9.64 4.28 5.61
CA LEU A 57 -9.59 3.54 4.35
C LEU A 57 -10.92 2.80 4.12
N TRP A 58 -11.41 2.08 5.12
CA TRP A 58 -12.70 1.40 5.04
C TRP A 58 -13.84 2.38 4.70
N GLN A 59 -13.90 3.54 5.36
CA GLN A 59 -14.88 4.57 5.07
C GLN A 59 -14.76 5.09 3.63
N LEU A 60 -13.55 5.40 3.16
CA LEU A 60 -13.31 5.90 1.80
C LEU A 60 -13.77 4.89 0.74
N LEU A 61 -13.47 3.60 0.93
CA LEU A 61 -13.86 2.53 0.00
C LEU A 61 -15.38 2.36 -0.13
N HIS A 62 -16.16 2.77 0.87
CA HIS A 62 -17.63 2.68 0.84
C HIS A 62 -18.32 4.00 0.44
N THR A 63 -17.60 5.12 0.45
CA THR A 63 -18.19 6.46 0.26
C THR A 63 -17.70 7.19 -0.98
N GLN A 64 -16.63 6.70 -1.61
CA GLN A 64 -16.13 7.20 -2.89
C GLN A 64 -16.49 6.21 -3.99
N ASP A 65 -16.66 6.69 -5.22
CA ASP A 65 -16.83 5.81 -6.39
C ASP A 65 -15.64 4.84 -6.53
N TYR A 66 -14.43 5.34 -6.22
CA TYR A 66 -13.21 4.58 -6.03
C TYR A 66 -12.18 5.46 -5.30
N VAL A 67 -11.14 4.82 -4.75
CA VAL A 67 -10.01 5.47 -4.10
C VAL A 67 -8.77 5.26 -4.96
N SER A 68 -8.28 6.31 -5.62
CA SER A 68 -7.05 6.29 -6.39
C SER A 68 -5.83 6.68 -5.55
N SER A 69 -4.68 6.07 -5.82
CA SER A 69 -3.41 6.40 -5.17
C SER A 69 -2.20 6.21 -6.12
N LEU A 70 -1.05 6.71 -5.68
CA LEU A 70 0.23 6.60 -6.39
C LEU A 70 1.27 5.97 -5.46
N GLY A 71 2.17 5.16 -6.04
CA GLY A 71 3.31 4.60 -5.32
C GLY A 71 4.24 5.70 -4.81
N ALA A 72 4.44 5.76 -3.48
CA ALA A 72 5.41 6.61 -2.81
C ALA A 72 6.55 5.78 -2.20
N LEU A 73 7.79 6.18 -2.48
CA LEU A 73 9.01 5.60 -1.90
C LEU A 73 9.70 6.54 -0.90
N THR A 74 9.26 7.80 -0.81
CA THR A 74 9.74 8.77 0.17
C THR A 74 8.60 9.47 0.91
N GLY A 75 8.91 10.04 2.06
CA GLY A 75 7.96 10.85 2.84
C GLY A 75 7.48 12.09 2.08
N ASN A 76 8.37 12.81 1.39
CA ASN A 76 7.99 14.02 0.64
C ASN A 76 7.08 13.69 -0.55
N GLN A 77 7.29 12.57 -1.23
CA GLN A 77 6.34 12.12 -2.26
C GLN A 77 4.93 11.95 -1.69
N ALA A 78 4.81 11.30 -0.54
CA ALA A 78 3.51 11.14 0.13
C ALA A 78 2.89 12.47 0.58
N VAL A 79 3.68 13.39 1.14
CA VAL A 79 3.21 14.74 1.50
C VAL A 79 2.66 15.47 0.27
N GLN A 80 3.38 15.44 -0.86
CA GLN A 80 2.93 16.10 -2.09
C GLN A 80 1.70 15.41 -2.72
N GLN A 81 1.59 14.08 -2.63
CA GLN A 81 0.39 13.35 -3.05
C GLN A 81 -0.85 13.81 -2.28
N VAL A 82 -0.75 13.95 -0.94
CA VAL A 82 -1.87 14.42 -0.10
C VAL A 82 -2.15 15.90 -0.32
N ARG A 83 -1.12 16.74 -0.44
CA ARG A 83 -1.24 18.17 -0.81
C ARG A 83 -2.02 18.35 -2.10
N ALA A 84 -1.73 17.53 -3.11
CA ALA A 84 -2.42 17.55 -4.41
C ALA A 84 -3.85 16.98 -4.37
N GLY A 85 -4.34 16.51 -3.22
CA GLY A 85 -5.72 16.07 -3.02
C GLY A 85 -5.94 14.56 -3.07
N LEU A 86 -4.89 13.73 -3.18
CA LEU A 86 -5.06 12.27 -3.07
C LEU A 86 -5.43 11.87 -1.64
N LYS A 87 -6.37 10.93 -1.53
CA LYS A 87 -6.95 10.51 -0.24
C LYS A 87 -6.30 9.28 0.37
N ALA A 88 -5.38 8.64 -0.33
CA ALA A 88 -4.66 7.43 0.09
C ALA A 88 -3.28 7.37 -0.56
N ILE A 89 -2.38 6.61 0.05
CA ILE A 89 -1.01 6.38 -0.42
C ILE A 89 -0.83 4.90 -0.70
N TYR A 90 -0.21 4.57 -1.83
CA TYR A 90 0.27 3.22 -2.09
C TYR A 90 1.77 3.15 -1.80
N LEU A 91 2.22 2.10 -1.13
CA LEU A 91 3.63 1.84 -0.88
C LEU A 91 4.01 0.54 -1.59
N SER A 92 4.78 0.68 -2.67
CA SER A 92 5.18 -0.41 -3.56
C SER A 92 6.42 -1.15 -3.06
N GLY A 93 6.36 -2.49 -2.97
CA GLY A 93 7.52 -3.34 -2.67
C GLY A 93 8.59 -3.25 -3.76
N TRP A 94 8.17 -3.14 -5.02
CA TRP A 94 9.06 -2.89 -6.16
C TRP A 94 9.88 -1.61 -5.96
N GLN A 95 9.26 -0.50 -5.55
CA GLN A 95 9.99 0.76 -5.34
C GLN A 95 10.94 0.69 -4.14
N VAL A 96 10.55 -0.05 -3.10
CA VAL A 96 11.43 -0.34 -1.96
C VAL A 96 12.65 -1.14 -2.42
N ALA A 97 12.45 -2.21 -3.21
CA ALA A 97 13.54 -2.98 -3.81
C ALA A 97 14.47 -2.08 -4.64
N ALA A 98 13.92 -1.18 -5.45
CA ALA A 98 14.70 -0.34 -6.34
C ALA A 98 15.55 0.71 -5.59
N ASP A 99 14.98 1.42 -4.60
CA ASP A 99 15.60 2.67 -4.13
C ASP A 99 15.29 3.05 -2.67
N ALA A 100 14.65 2.19 -1.86
CA ALA A 100 14.27 2.55 -0.48
C ALA A 100 14.36 1.41 0.55
N ASN A 101 15.18 0.40 0.31
CA ASN A 101 15.32 -0.75 1.21
C ASN A 101 16.50 -0.65 2.19
N GLN A 102 16.44 -1.47 3.25
CA GLN A 102 17.43 -1.46 4.33
C GLN A 102 18.79 -2.10 3.96
N ALA A 103 18.90 -2.80 2.83
CA ALA A 103 20.22 -3.26 2.37
C ALA A 103 21.02 -2.15 1.67
N GLY A 104 20.39 -1.02 1.34
CA GLY A 104 21.04 0.09 0.64
C GLY A 104 21.51 -0.29 -0.77
N GLN A 105 20.92 -1.34 -1.37
CA GLN A 105 21.22 -1.79 -2.72
C GLN A 105 20.03 -1.54 -3.63
N THR A 106 20.29 -1.37 -4.93
CA THR A 106 19.24 -1.42 -5.95
C THR A 106 18.97 -2.87 -6.33
N TYR A 107 17.74 -3.33 -6.10
CA TYR A 107 17.29 -4.67 -6.44
C TYR A 107 16.17 -4.67 -7.48
N PRO A 108 16.09 -5.74 -8.31
CA PRO A 108 14.84 -6.08 -8.96
C PRO A 108 13.79 -6.56 -7.94
N ASP A 109 12.52 -6.50 -8.34
CA ASP A 109 11.37 -6.93 -7.54
C ASP A 109 11.26 -8.47 -7.47
N GLN A 110 12.06 -9.05 -6.56
CA GLN A 110 12.20 -10.49 -6.33
C GLN A 110 12.39 -10.85 -4.85
N SER A 111 11.84 -10.07 -3.91
CA SER A 111 11.96 -10.32 -2.46
C SER A 111 13.39 -10.44 -1.93
N LEU A 112 14.36 -9.74 -2.56
CA LEU A 112 15.78 -9.80 -2.17
C LEU A 112 16.12 -8.94 -0.95
N TYR A 113 15.29 -7.94 -0.66
CA TYR A 113 15.58 -6.97 0.38
C TYR A 113 15.17 -7.46 1.79
N PRO A 114 15.75 -6.89 2.88
CA PRO A 114 15.36 -7.25 4.24
C PRO A 114 13.87 -7.01 4.51
N ALA A 115 13.17 -8.00 5.06
CA ALA A 115 11.70 -8.00 5.20
C ALA A 115 11.12 -6.82 6.00
N ASP A 116 11.93 -6.14 6.83
CA ASP A 116 11.54 -4.94 7.58
C ASP A 116 11.59 -3.64 6.75
N SER A 117 12.04 -3.69 5.50
CA SER A 117 12.20 -2.51 4.65
C SER A 117 10.90 -1.78 4.37
N VAL A 118 9.84 -2.48 4.00
CA VAL A 118 8.53 -1.84 3.76
C VAL A 118 7.96 -1.26 5.06
N PRO A 119 7.94 -1.96 6.22
CA PRO A 119 7.60 -1.36 7.50
C PRO A 119 8.36 -0.05 7.82
N GLN A 120 9.66 0.02 7.53
CA GLN A 120 10.43 1.25 7.74
C GLN A 120 9.95 2.41 6.84
N VAL A 121 9.60 2.11 5.59
CA VAL A 121 9.05 3.12 4.67
C VAL A 121 7.63 3.54 5.07
N VAL A 122 6.79 2.62 5.56
CA VAL A 122 5.48 2.98 6.16
C VAL A 122 5.68 3.97 7.29
N ARG A 123 6.62 3.69 8.21
CA ARG A 123 6.92 4.58 9.34
C ARG A 123 7.45 5.93 8.86
N ARG A 124 8.33 5.94 7.86
CA ARG A 124 8.88 7.16 7.25
C ARG A 124 7.79 8.04 6.64
N ILE A 125 6.86 7.45 5.89
CA ILE A 125 5.72 8.16 5.30
C ILE A 125 4.84 8.76 6.39
N ASN A 126 4.44 7.97 7.38
CA ASN A 126 3.63 8.47 8.51
C ASN A 126 4.32 9.62 9.26
N ASN A 127 5.63 9.54 9.50
CA ASN A 127 6.38 10.64 10.12
C ASN A 127 6.36 11.92 9.26
N ALA A 128 6.44 11.81 7.94
CA ALA A 128 6.39 12.96 7.03
C ALA A 128 5.01 13.62 7.02
N LEU A 129 3.93 12.81 6.99
CA LEU A 129 2.56 13.32 7.09
C LEU A 129 2.29 13.98 8.44
N LEU A 130 2.78 13.40 9.53
CA LEU A 130 2.70 14.02 10.87
C LEU A 130 3.46 15.36 10.93
N ARG A 131 4.62 15.47 10.28
CA ARG A 131 5.34 16.75 10.19
C ARG A 131 4.52 17.79 9.43
N ALA A 132 3.94 17.40 8.29
CA ALA A 132 3.09 18.29 7.50
C ALA A 132 1.86 18.76 8.30
N ASP A 133 1.21 17.84 9.03
CA ASP A 133 0.11 18.13 9.95
C ASP A 133 0.50 19.11 11.06
N GLN A 134 1.64 18.86 11.72
CA GLN A 134 2.19 19.74 12.76
C GLN A 134 2.49 21.15 12.25
N ILE A 135 3.04 21.27 11.04
CA ILE A 135 3.31 22.56 10.39
C ILE A 135 1.99 23.32 10.20
N THR A 136 1.05 22.74 9.47
CA THR A 136 -0.22 23.41 9.14
C THR A 136 -1.06 23.71 10.38
N TRP A 137 -1.06 22.80 11.37
CA TRP A 137 -1.74 23.02 12.64
C TRP A 137 -1.15 24.22 13.40
N SER A 138 0.18 24.29 13.48
CA SER A 138 0.87 25.37 14.20
C SER A 138 0.71 26.74 13.55
N GLU A 139 0.40 26.77 12.26
CA GLU A 139 0.17 27.98 11.47
C GLU A 139 -1.31 28.39 11.45
N GLY A 140 -2.21 27.54 11.94
CA GLY A 140 -3.65 27.78 11.86
C GLY A 140 -4.17 27.72 10.42
N ASP A 141 -3.57 26.88 9.57
CA ASP A 141 -4.02 26.70 8.19
C ASP A 141 -5.34 25.91 8.13
N GLU A 142 -6.46 26.65 8.03
CA GLU A 142 -7.81 26.08 7.93
C GLU A 142 -8.07 25.33 6.62
N ASN A 143 -7.21 25.52 5.60
CA ASN A 143 -7.32 24.85 4.30
C ASN A 143 -6.45 23.59 4.20
N ALA A 144 -5.79 23.20 5.29
CA ALA A 144 -4.92 22.03 5.31
C ALA A 144 -5.69 20.76 4.90
N PRO A 145 -5.11 19.91 4.04
CA PRO A 145 -5.72 18.63 3.71
C PRO A 145 -5.72 17.71 4.93
N HIS A 146 -6.52 16.65 4.88
CA HIS A 146 -6.41 15.60 5.90
C HIS A 146 -5.11 14.81 5.71
N TRP A 147 -4.07 15.21 6.43
CA TRP A 147 -2.70 14.75 6.24
C TRP A 147 -2.49 13.26 6.41
N LEU A 148 -3.14 12.65 7.40
CA LEU A 148 -2.96 11.25 7.75
C LEU A 148 -3.78 10.35 6.80
N ALA A 149 -3.43 10.41 5.51
CA ALA A 149 -4.00 9.55 4.48
C ALA A 149 -3.62 8.07 4.76
N PRO A 150 -4.58 7.12 4.60
CA PRO A 150 -4.30 5.70 4.77
C PRO A 150 -3.24 5.20 3.80
N ILE A 151 -2.30 4.42 4.33
CA ILE A 151 -1.24 3.76 3.56
C ILE A 151 -1.66 2.32 3.29
N VAL A 152 -1.74 1.94 2.01
CA VAL A 152 -1.85 0.55 1.57
C VAL A 152 -0.46 0.07 1.16
N ALA A 153 0.07 -0.92 1.87
CA ALA A 153 1.46 -1.37 1.74
C ALA A 153 1.59 -2.78 1.17
N ASP A 154 2.72 -3.00 0.50
CA ASP A 154 3.10 -4.26 -0.13
C ASP A 154 3.80 -5.20 0.86
N ALA A 155 3.23 -6.38 1.10
CA ALA A 155 3.88 -7.45 1.87
C ALA A 155 4.42 -8.59 0.99
N GLU A 156 4.42 -8.40 -0.33
CA GLU A 156 4.86 -9.36 -1.34
C GLU A 156 4.22 -10.74 -1.11
N ALA A 157 5.03 -11.80 -1.12
CA ALA A 157 4.64 -13.16 -0.77
C ALA A 157 4.87 -13.49 0.73
N GLY A 158 5.08 -12.47 1.57
CA GLY A 158 5.27 -12.62 3.01
C GLY A 158 6.66 -13.08 3.46
N PHE A 159 7.67 -13.05 2.57
CA PHE A 159 9.08 -13.35 2.87
C PHE A 159 9.33 -14.75 3.48
N GLY A 160 8.44 -15.71 3.23
CA GLY A 160 8.61 -17.08 3.70
C GLY A 160 7.28 -17.78 3.97
N GLY A 161 7.15 -18.35 5.17
CA GLY A 161 5.95 -19.06 5.60
C GLY A 161 4.99 -18.19 6.41
N VAL A 162 4.01 -18.84 7.04
CA VAL A 162 2.96 -18.16 7.83
C VAL A 162 3.50 -17.31 8.98
N LEU A 163 4.64 -17.70 9.59
CA LEU A 163 5.25 -16.93 10.69
C LEU A 163 5.92 -15.65 10.17
N ASN A 164 6.52 -15.71 8.98
CA ASN A 164 7.08 -14.52 8.33
C ASN A 164 5.95 -13.55 7.96
N ALA A 165 4.84 -14.05 7.41
CA ALA A 165 3.67 -13.23 7.11
C ALA A 165 3.07 -12.59 8.38
N TYR A 166 2.98 -13.34 9.48
CA TYR A 166 2.49 -12.82 10.77
C TYR A 166 3.38 -11.68 11.29
N GLU A 167 4.70 -11.88 11.36
CA GLU A 167 5.62 -10.85 11.86
C GLU A 167 5.70 -9.64 10.93
N LEU A 168 5.65 -9.84 9.61
CA LEU A 168 5.60 -8.73 8.66
C LEU A 168 4.33 -7.89 8.86
N MET A 169 3.16 -8.51 9.00
CA MET A 169 1.91 -7.79 9.28
C MET A 169 1.98 -7.01 10.60
N ARG A 170 2.58 -7.59 11.66
CA ARG A 170 2.82 -6.87 12.92
C ARG A 170 3.74 -5.66 12.71
N GLY A 171 4.81 -5.80 11.93
CA GLY A 171 5.69 -4.70 11.56
C GLY A 171 4.95 -3.58 10.81
N MET A 172 4.11 -3.93 9.84
CA MET A 172 3.27 -2.98 9.10
C MET A 172 2.30 -2.22 10.02
N ILE A 173 1.64 -2.93 10.94
CA ILE A 173 0.72 -2.33 11.92
C ILE A 173 1.48 -1.39 12.87
N ALA A 174 2.60 -1.82 13.42
CA ALA A 174 3.42 -1.01 14.32
C ALA A 174 3.91 0.28 13.63
N ALA A 175 4.20 0.20 12.34
CA ALA A 175 4.57 1.35 11.51
C ALA A 175 3.39 2.26 11.13
N GLY A 176 2.15 1.79 11.26
CA GLY A 176 0.92 2.54 11.00
C GLY A 176 0.29 2.33 9.63
N ALA A 177 0.45 1.16 9.00
CA ALA A 177 -0.23 0.83 7.75
C ALA A 177 -1.75 0.66 7.97
N ALA A 178 -2.55 1.14 7.00
CA ALA A 178 -4.00 1.03 7.02
C ALA A 178 -4.49 -0.30 6.42
N GLY A 179 -3.84 -0.74 5.34
CA GLY A 179 -4.10 -2.01 4.67
C GLY A 179 -2.81 -2.61 4.10
N VAL A 180 -2.80 -3.92 3.92
CA VAL A 180 -1.63 -4.66 3.45
C VAL A 180 -2.08 -5.71 2.44
N HIS A 181 -1.38 -5.79 1.30
CA HIS A 181 -1.66 -6.80 0.29
C HIS A 181 -0.64 -7.95 0.30
N TRP A 182 -1.14 -9.13 -0.04
CA TRP A 182 -0.41 -10.40 0.00
C TRP A 182 -0.66 -11.15 -1.30
N GLU A 183 0.37 -11.75 -1.89
CA GLU A 183 0.24 -12.47 -3.17
C GLU A 183 0.50 -13.98 -3.06
N ASP A 184 -0.11 -14.75 -3.96
CA ASP A 184 -0.07 -16.21 -3.99
C ASP A 184 1.15 -16.80 -4.74
N GLN A 185 2.29 -16.09 -4.67
CA GLN A 185 3.57 -16.56 -5.20
C GLN A 185 4.42 -17.29 -4.15
N LEU A 186 5.37 -18.10 -4.62
CA LEU A 186 6.43 -18.67 -3.79
C LEU A 186 7.44 -17.59 -3.44
N ALA A 187 7.61 -17.26 -2.15
CA ALA A 187 8.48 -16.17 -1.71
C ALA A 187 9.94 -16.27 -2.19
N SER A 188 10.52 -17.47 -2.22
CA SER A 188 11.89 -17.66 -2.71
C SER A 188 12.05 -17.43 -4.22
N GLU A 189 10.95 -17.40 -4.95
CA GLU A 189 10.91 -17.16 -6.39
C GLU A 189 9.93 -16.03 -6.76
N LYS A 190 9.66 -15.13 -5.82
CA LYS A 190 8.77 -14.00 -6.03
C LYS A 190 9.25 -13.17 -7.22
N LYS A 191 8.32 -12.67 -8.02
CA LYS A 191 8.61 -11.72 -9.10
C LYS A 191 7.60 -10.57 -9.08
N CYS A 192 7.95 -9.47 -9.73
CA CYS A 192 6.96 -8.49 -10.17
C CYS A 192 5.87 -9.19 -11.00
N GLY A 193 4.63 -8.76 -10.83
CA GLY A 193 3.48 -9.31 -11.53
C GLY A 193 3.57 -9.33 -13.07
N HIS A 194 4.42 -8.45 -13.62
CA HIS A 194 4.62 -8.27 -15.06
C HIS A 194 5.92 -8.91 -15.57
N LEU A 195 6.63 -9.67 -14.73
CA LEU A 195 7.79 -10.47 -15.13
C LEU A 195 7.39 -11.93 -15.40
N GLY A 196 8.20 -12.61 -16.23
CA GLY A 196 8.10 -14.05 -16.43
C GLY A 196 8.63 -14.86 -15.23
N GLY A 197 8.44 -16.19 -15.26
CA GLY A 197 9.03 -17.09 -14.26
C GLY A 197 8.33 -17.09 -12.89
N LYS A 198 7.10 -16.58 -12.79
CA LYS A 198 6.30 -16.63 -11.56
C LYS A 198 5.92 -18.07 -11.19
N VAL A 199 6.05 -18.40 -9.92
CA VAL A 199 5.68 -19.70 -9.34
C VAL A 199 4.59 -19.47 -8.30
N LEU A 200 3.41 -20.04 -8.54
CA LEU A 200 2.30 -20.00 -7.59
C LEU A 200 2.54 -20.96 -6.42
N ILE A 201 1.97 -20.61 -5.26
CA ILE A 201 1.74 -21.55 -4.16
C ILE A 201 0.32 -22.14 -4.24
N PRO A 202 0.05 -23.29 -3.58
CA PRO A 202 -1.29 -23.88 -3.54
C PRO A 202 -2.30 -22.92 -2.92
N THR A 203 -3.55 -23.00 -3.37
CA THR A 203 -4.65 -22.14 -2.91
C THR A 203 -4.77 -22.15 -1.38
N GLY A 204 -4.73 -23.34 -0.76
CA GLY A 204 -4.78 -23.49 0.70
C GLY A 204 -3.56 -22.92 1.44
N GLN A 205 -2.39 -22.78 0.78
CA GLN A 205 -1.23 -22.11 1.37
C GLN A 205 -1.44 -20.59 1.42
N HIS A 206 -1.99 -19.99 0.36
CA HIS A 206 -2.26 -18.55 0.37
C HIS A 206 -3.37 -18.18 1.38
N ILE A 207 -4.41 -19.02 1.53
CA ILE A 207 -5.41 -18.86 2.60
C ILE A 207 -4.76 -18.83 4.00
N LYS A 208 -3.73 -19.65 4.23
CA LYS A 208 -2.97 -19.62 5.50
C LYS A 208 -2.19 -18.31 5.67
N THR A 209 -1.62 -17.76 4.60
CA THR A 209 -0.98 -16.43 4.61
C THR A 209 -1.99 -15.34 4.98
N LEU A 210 -3.18 -15.33 4.36
CA LEU A 210 -4.24 -14.36 4.66
C LEU A 210 -4.72 -14.47 6.11
N ASN A 211 -4.89 -15.69 6.63
CA ASN A 211 -5.23 -15.92 8.03
C ASN A 211 -4.10 -15.50 8.98
N ALA A 212 -2.83 -15.69 8.62
CA ALA A 212 -1.71 -15.22 9.43
C ALA A 212 -1.68 -13.68 9.53
N ALA A 213 -1.94 -12.99 8.41
CA ALA A 213 -2.08 -11.54 8.38
C ALA A 213 -3.28 -11.06 9.22
N ARG A 214 -4.45 -11.70 9.07
CA ARG A 214 -5.63 -11.37 9.89
C ARG A 214 -5.39 -11.62 11.38
N LEU A 215 -4.72 -12.73 11.73
CA LEU A 215 -4.40 -13.07 13.11
C LEU A 215 -3.49 -12.02 13.73
N ALA A 216 -2.48 -11.54 13.00
CA ALA A 216 -1.63 -10.44 13.46
C ALA A 216 -2.43 -9.16 13.73
N ALA A 217 -3.37 -8.81 12.86
CA ALA A 217 -4.25 -7.66 13.03
C ALA A 217 -5.21 -7.81 14.24
N ASP A 218 -5.82 -9.00 14.39
CA ASP A 218 -6.69 -9.30 15.53
C ASP A 218 -5.90 -9.30 16.86
N VAL A 219 -4.67 -9.84 16.87
CA VAL A 219 -3.80 -9.82 18.06
C VAL A 219 -3.43 -8.38 18.43
N ALA A 220 -3.08 -7.54 17.45
CA ALA A 220 -2.79 -6.13 17.64
C ALA A 220 -4.05 -5.26 17.88
N ASP A 221 -5.24 -5.87 17.89
CA ASP A 221 -6.55 -5.23 18.10
C ASP A 221 -6.83 -4.06 17.14
N VAL A 222 -6.39 -4.14 15.89
CA VAL A 222 -6.63 -3.12 14.84
C VAL A 222 -7.41 -3.69 13.65
N PRO A 223 -8.30 -2.91 13.02
CA PRO A 223 -9.13 -3.38 11.91
C PRO A 223 -8.43 -3.31 10.54
N SER A 224 -7.12 -3.54 10.49
CA SER A 224 -6.30 -3.42 9.28
C SER A 224 -6.89 -4.18 8.11
N LEU A 225 -6.86 -3.57 6.92
CA LEU A 225 -7.40 -4.20 5.72
C LEU A 225 -6.42 -5.24 5.17
N VAL A 226 -6.92 -6.40 4.78
CA VAL A 226 -6.15 -7.49 4.16
C VAL A 226 -6.60 -7.60 2.71
N ILE A 227 -5.67 -7.43 1.77
CA ILE A 227 -5.93 -7.50 0.33
C ILE A 227 -5.29 -8.78 -0.21
N ALA A 228 -6.07 -9.66 -0.83
CA ALA A 228 -5.55 -10.87 -1.44
C ALA A 228 -5.30 -10.66 -2.92
N ARG A 229 -4.06 -10.90 -3.35
CA ARG A 229 -3.61 -10.80 -4.73
C ARG A 229 -3.39 -12.18 -5.32
N THR A 230 -3.85 -12.40 -6.55
CA THR A 230 -3.50 -13.57 -7.34
C THR A 230 -2.68 -13.22 -8.58
N ASP A 231 -1.63 -14.01 -8.83
CA ASP A 231 -0.73 -13.89 -9.97
C ASP A 231 -0.98 -14.94 -11.08
N ALA A 232 -2.06 -15.73 -10.93
CA ALA A 232 -2.38 -16.86 -11.79
C ALA A 232 -2.72 -16.50 -13.25
N GLN A 233 -2.88 -15.21 -13.58
CA GLN A 233 -3.18 -14.78 -14.94
C GLN A 233 -2.00 -15.06 -15.88
N ALA A 234 -0.76 -14.94 -15.39
CA ALA A 234 0.45 -15.12 -16.17
C ALA A 234 1.42 -16.18 -15.61
N ALA A 235 1.24 -16.62 -14.36
CA ALA A 235 2.10 -17.65 -13.77
C ALA A 235 1.86 -19.02 -14.40
N THR A 236 2.92 -19.65 -14.93
CA THR A 236 2.86 -20.95 -15.61
C THR A 236 3.42 -22.10 -14.76
N LEU A 237 3.78 -21.80 -13.50
CA LEU A 237 4.35 -22.76 -12.55
C LEU A 237 3.55 -22.72 -11.24
N ILE A 238 3.45 -23.87 -10.57
CA ILE A 238 2.96 -24.01 -9.19
C ILE A 238 3.87 -24.98 -8.42
N THR A 239 4.06 -24.76 -7.12
CA THR A 239 4.94 -25.61 -6.32
C THR A 239 4.43 -27.04 -6.12
N SER A 240 3.10 -27.24 -6.06
CA SER A 240 2.49 -28.53 -5.77
C SER A 240 1.06 -28.61 -6.30
N ASP A 241 0.64 -29.82 -6.66
CA ASP A 241 -0.71 -30.23 -7.06
C ASP A 241 -1.55 -30.81 -5.90
N VAL A 242 -1.10 -30.60 -4.66
CA VAL A 242 -1.73 -31.17 -3.45
C VAL A 242 -3.17 -30.69 -3.26
N ASP A 243 -3.47 -29.44 -3.62
CA ASP A 243 -4.78 -28.81 -3.42
C ASP A 243 -5.70 -29.11 -4.60
N GLU A 244 -6.85 -29.71 -4.32
CA GLU A 244 -7.79 -30.16 -5.34
C GLU A 244 -8.35 -29.00 -6.18
N ARG A 245 -8.37 -27.78 -5.63
CA ARG A 245 -8.80 -26.57 -6.35
C ARG A 245 -7.84 -26.14 -7.44
N ASP A 246 -6.56 -26.51 -7.31
CA ASP A 246 -5.51 -26.16 -8.27
C ASP A 246 -5.36 -27.24 -9.37
N ARG A 247 -5.70 -28.50 -9.07
CA ARG A 247 -5.56 -29.65 -9.99
C ARG A 247 -6.19 -29.44 -11.37
N PRO A 248 -7.37 -28.81 -11.53
CA PRO A 248 -7.95 -28.56 -12.86
C PRO A 248 -7.01 -27.81 -13.80
N PHE A 249 -6.11 -26.97 -13.28
CA PHE A 249 -5.18 -26.15 -14.05
C PHE A 249 -3.80 -26.81 -14.24
N VAL A 250 -3.48 -27.85 -13.47
CA VAL A 250 -2.19 -28.56 -13.58
C VAL A 250 -2.16 -29.42 -14.84
N THR A 251 -1.06 -29.36 -15.58
CA THR A 251 -0.89 -30.10 -16.85
C THR A 251 -0.34 -31.52 -16.65
N GLY A 252 0.25 -31.80 -15.49
CA GLY A 252 0.97 -33.04 -15.19
C GLY A 252 2.48 -32.99 -15.48
N GLU A 253 2.94 -32.00 -16.25
CA GLU A 253 4.37 -31.81 -16.52
C GLU A 253 5.09 -31.14 -15.34
N ARG A 254 6.36 -31.53 -15.12
CA ARG A 254 7.24 -30.95 -14.10
C ARG A 254 8.52 -30.37 -14.71
N THR A 255 9.05 -29.36 -14.04
CA THR A 255 10.34 -28.71 -14.36
C THR A 255 11.51 -29.43 -13.70
N GLY A 256 12.75 -29.04 -14.01
CA GLY A 256 13.96 -29.61 -13.40
C GLY A 256 14.08 -29.32 -11.90
N GLU A 257 13.55 -28.18 -11.47
CA GLU A 257 13.42 -27.73 -10.09
C GLU A 257 12.30 -28.48 -9.33
N GLY A 258 11.44 -29.19 -10.07
CA GLY A 258 10.34 -29.98 -9.54
C GLY A 258 8.99 -29.25 -9.44
N PHE A 259 8.88 -28.00 -9.91
CA PHE A 259 7.59 -27.30 -10.00
C PHE A 259 6.69 -27.92 -11.08
N TYR A 260 5.39 -27.87 -10.87
CA TYR A 260 4.39 -28.30 -11.86
C TYR A 260 4.07 -27.17 -12.83
N ARG A 261 3.83 -27.53 -14.09
CA ARG A 261 3.31 -26.62 -15.12
C ARG A 261 1.80 -26.45 -14.98
N VAL A 262 1.31 -25.22 -15.01
CA VAL A 262 -0.12 -24.88 -14.94
C VAL A 262 -0.59 -24.09 -16.16
N ARG A 263 -1.86 -24.27 -16.51
CA ARG A 263 -2.58 -23.39 -17.44
C ARG A 263 -2.94 -22.09 -16.72
N ASN A 264 -2.29 -21.00 -17.11
CA ASN A 264 -2.54 -19.66 -16.61
C ASN A 264 -3.80 -19.04 -17.24
N GLY A 265 -4.33 -17.98 -16.63
CA GLY A 265 -5.41 -17.17 -17.20
C GLY A 265 -6.50 -16.79 -16.20
N VAL A 266 -7.52 -16.07 -16.70
CA VAL A 266 -8.60 -15.49 -15.88
C VAL A 266 -9.39 -16.56 -15.12
N GLU A 267 -9.61 -17.74 -15.71
CA GLU A 267 -10.32 -18.85 -15.05
C GLU A 267 -9.64 -19.28 -13.75
N SER A 268 -8.30 -19.39 -13.76
CA SER A 268 -7.53 -19.73 -12.56
C SER A 268 -7.59 -18.61 -11.52
N CYS A 269 -7.54 -17.35 -11.96
CA CYS A 269 -7.71 -16.18 -11.09
C CYS A 269 -9.09 -16.12 -10.44
N VAL A 270 -10.17 -16.40 -11.17
CA VAL A 270 -11.54 -16.45 -10.63
C VAL A 270 -11.65 -17.56 -9.59
N ALA A 271 -11.17 -18.77 -9.89
CA ALA A 271 -11.21 -19.89 -8.94
C ALA A 271 -10.47 -19.55 -7.62
N ARG A 272 -9.29 -18.93 -7.73
CA ARG A 272 -8.50 -18.47 -6.57
C ARG A 272 -9.16 -17.32 -5.84
N GLY A 273 -9.64 -16.30 -6.55
CA GLY A 273 -10.35 -15.16 -5.97
C GLY A 273 -11.59 -15.58 -5.19
N LEU A 274 -12.39 -16.52 -5.71
CA LEU A 274 -13.53 -17.10 -4.99
C LEU A 274 -13.11 -17.84 -3.72
N ALA A 275 -11.94 -18.48 -3.70
CA ALA A 275 -11.41 -19.14 -2.52
C ALA A 275 -10.82 -18.16 -1.49
N TYR A 276 -10.35 -16.99 -1.94
CA TYR A 276 -9.72 -15.99 -1.08
C TYR A 276 -10.71 -14.97 -0.51
N ALA A 277 -11.84 -14.74 -1.18
CA ALA A 277 -12.85 -13.75 -0.81
C ALA A 277 -13.22 -13.78 0.69
N PRO A 278 -13.50 -14.94 1.33
CA PRO A 278 -13.86 -14.97 2.76
C PRO A 278 -12.73 -14.51 3.69
N TYR A 279 -11.49 -14.49 3.23
CA TYR A 279 -10.30 -14.17 4.03
C TYR A 279 -9.69 -12.80 3.69
N SER A 280 -10.33 -12.02 2.82
CA SER A 280 -9.82 -10.74 2.31
C SER A 280 -10.87 -9.65 2.30
N ASP A 281 -10.46 -8.42 2.59
CA ASP A 281 -11.31 -7.23 2.47
C ASP A 281 -11.41 -6.76 1.01
N LEU A 282 -10.35 -6.96 0.21
CA LEU A 282 -10.33 -6.71 -1.23
C LEU A 282 -9.61 -7.83 -1.98
N LEU A 283 -10.03 -8.07 -3.22
CA LEU A 283 -9.33 -8.96 -4.15
C LEU A 283 -8.63 -8.19 -5.26
N TRP A 284 -7.43 -8.63 -5.62
CA TRP A 284 -6.66 -8.09 -6.73
C TRP A 284 -6.19 -9.23 -7.64
N MET A 285 -6.57 -9.18 -8.92
CA MET A 285 -5.96 -10.00 -9.96
C MET A 285 -4.93 -9.16 -10.70
N GLU A 286 -3.67 -9.60 -10.73
CA GLU A 286 -2.69 -8.98 -11.61
C GLU A 286 -2.97 -9.33 -13.08
N THR A 287 -2.80 -8.37 -13.99
CA THR A 287 -3.11 -8.54 -15.42
C THR A 287 -1.91 -8.25 -16.32
N SER A 288 -1.92 -8.80 -17.54
CA SER A 288 -0.85 -8.57 -18.52
C SER A 288 -1.05 -7.31 -19.37
N THR A 289 -2.27 -6.77 -19.43
CA THR A 289 -2.64 -5.58 -20.22
C THR A 289 -3.71 -4.76 -19.48
N PRO A 290 -3.80 -3.43 -19.74
CA PRO A 290 -4.86 -2.59 -19.19
C PRO A 290 -6.14 -2.79 -20.00
N ASP A 291 -6.88 -3.85 -19.69
CA ASP A 291 -8.06 -4.28 -20.45
C ASP A 291 -9.32 -4.26 -19.57
N LEU A 292 -10.32 -3.45 -19.98
CA LEU A 292 -11.58 -3.27 -19.26
C LEU A 292 -12.53 -4.47 -19.42
N GLU A 293 -12.43 -5.25 -20.50
CA GLU A 293 -13.26 -6.46 -20.68
C GLU A 293 -12.77 -7.56 -19.74
N VAL A 294 -11.45 -7.80 -19.70
CA VAL A 294 -10.85 -8.75 -18.73
C VAL A 294 -11.16 -8.35 -17.28
N ALA A 295 -11.14 -7.05 -16.98
CA ALA A 295 -11.51 -6.55 -15.65
C ALA A 295 -12.99 -6.82 -15.34
N ARG A 296 -13.88 -6.58 -16.30
CA ARG A 296 -15.32 -6.85 -16.16
C ARG A 296 -15.59 -8.33 -15.92
N ASP A 297 -14.99 -9.22 -16.71
CA ASP A 297 -15.19 -10.67 -16.60
C ASP A 297 -14.81 -11.19 -15.21
N PHE A 298 -13.64 -10.75 -14.69
CA PHE A 298 -13.23 -11.10 -13.33
C PHE A 298 -14.19 -10.56 -12.28
N ALA A 299 -14.57 -9.28 -12.39
CA ALA A 299 -15.47 -8.64 -11.44
C ALA A 299 -16.84 -9.31 -11.38
N GLU A 300 -17.45 -9.57 -12.53
CA GLU A 300 -18.76 -10.24 -12.64
C GLU A 300 -18.71 -11.65 -12.06
N ALA A 301 -17.66 -12.43 -12.36
CA ALA A 301 -17.51 -13.79 -11.85
C ALA A 301 -17.35 -13.85 -10.32
N ILE A 302 -16.58 -12.93 -9.73
CA ILE A 302 -16.45 -12.83 -8.26
C ILE A 302 -17.77 -12.39 -7.65
N LYS A 303 -18.38 -11.32 -8.19
CA LYS A 303 -19.60 -10.71 -7.62
C LYS A 303 -20.84 -11.58 -7.78
N ALA A 304 -20.87 -12.50 -8.73
CA ALA A 304 -21.93 -13.52 -8.82
C ALA A 304 -21.99 -14.42 -7.56
N ARG A 305 -20.88 -14.57 -6.83
CA ARG A 305 -20.80 -15.37 -5.60
C ARG A 305 -20.67 -14.51 -4.33
N PHE A 306 -19.97 -13.39 -4.43
CA PHE A 306 -19.75 -12.44 -3.35
C PHE A 306 -20.08 -11.01 -3.83
N PRO A 307 -21.38 -10.63 -3.89
CA PRO A 307 -21.82 -9.38 -4.52
C PRO A 307 -21.12 -8.13 -3.97
N ASP A 308 -20.90 -8.11 -2.65
CA ASP A 308 -20.30 -6.99 -1.92
C ASP A 308 -18.76 -7.04 -1.88
N GLN A 309 -18.12 -8.06 -2.46
CA GLN A 309 -16.66 -8.16 -2.49
C GLN A 309 -16.08 -6.97 -3.26
N MET A 310 -15.28 -6.15 -2.57
CA MET A 310 -14.53 -5.06 -3.17
C MET A 310 -13.30 -5.59 -3.91
N LEU A 311 -12.92 -4.91 -4.99
CA LEU A 311 -11.79 -5.27 -5.82
C LEU A 311 -10.74 -4.15 -5.80
N ALA A 312 -9.51 -4.50 -6.12
CA ALA A 312 -8.41 -3.58 -6.32
C ALA A 312 -7.75 -3.77 -7.70
N TYR A 313 -7.31 -2.68 -8.33
CA TYR A 313 -6.72 -2.70 -9.68
C TYR A 313 -5.39 -1.95 -9.73
N ASN A 314 -4.38 -2.62 -10.26
CA ASN A 314 -3.09 -2.04 -10.55
C ASN A 314 -3.08 -1.37 -11.94
N CYS A 315 -3.09 -0.04 -11.95
CA CYS A 315 -2.86 0.77 -13.15
C CYS A 315 -1.35 0.82 -13.46
N SER A 316 -0.78 -0.34 -13.80
CA SER A 316 0.65 -0.58 -13.84
C SER A 316 1.39 0.29 -14.87
N PRO A 317 2.52 0.92 -14.50
CA PRO A 317 3.46 1.51 -15.46
C PRO A 317 4.22 0.48 -16.31
N SER A 318 4.13 -0.82 -15.96
CA SER A 318 4.67 -1.88 -16.82
C SER A 318 3.87 -2.05 -18.10
N PHE A 319 2.67 -1.46 -18.18
CA PHE A 319 1.92 -1.35 -19.42
C PHE A 319 2.44 -0.20 -20.28
N ASN A 320 2.61 -0.46 -21.57
CA ASN A 320 2.69 0.63 -22.55
C ASN A 320 1.27 1.11 -22.89
N TRP A 321 0.75 2.06 -22.08
CA TRP A 321 -0.65 2.51 -22.14
C TRP A 321 -1.10 2.91 -23.55
N LYS A 322 -0.34 3.75 -24.26
CA LYS A 322 -0.68 4.24 -25.61
C LYS A 322 -0.52 3.19 -26.72
N ARG A 323 0.20 2.09 -26.45
CA ARG A 323 0.23 0.94 -27.36
C ARG A 323 -1.07 0.14 -27.31
N HIS A 324 -1.73 0.11 -26.16
CA HIS A 324 -2.92 -0.72 -25.92
C HIS A 324 -4.24 0.06 -26.03
N LEU A 325 -4.24 1.33 -25.63
CA LEU A 325 -5.46 2.11 -25.47
C LEU A 325 -5.35 3.48 -26.15
N ASP A 326 -6.49 3.97 -26.64
CA ASP A 326 -6.66 5.35 -27.07
C ASP A 326 -6.88 6.31 -25.90
N ASP A 327 -6.77 7.61 -26.17
CA ASP A 327 -6.85 8.69 -25.18
C ASP A 327 -8.22 8.74 -24.50
N ALA A 328 -9.29 8.48 -25.25
CA ALA A 328 -10.64 8.48 -24.73
C ALA A 328 -10.86 7.34 -23.71
N THR A 329 -10.27 6.18 -23.97
CA THR A 329 -10.32 5.01 -23.10
C THR A 329 -9.45 5.20 -21.87
N ILE A 330 -8.23 5.73 -22.03
CA ILE A 330 -7.36 6.11 -20.91
C ILE A 330 -8.07 7.09 -19.97
N ALA A 331 -8.71 8.13 -20.52
CA ALA A 331 -9.39 9.17 -19.74
C ALA A 331 -10.57 8.65 -18.90
N LYS A 332 -11.23 7.56 -19.33
CA LYS A 332 -12.34 6.93 -18.57
C LYS A 332 -11.94 5.69 -17.78
N PHE A 333 -10.72 5.19 -17.94
CA PHE A 333 -10.31 3.85 -17.48
C PHE A 333 -10.64 3.60 -16.00
N GLN A 334 -10.19 4.49 -15.11
CA GLN A 334 -10.42 4.34 -13.67
C GLN A 334 -11.89 4.46 -13.27
N ARG A 335 -12.65 5.32 -13.97
CA ARG A 335 -14.09 5.49 -13.72
C ARG A 335 -14.86 4.22 -14.09
N GLU A 336 -14.57 3.63 -15.25
CA GLU A 336 -15.19 2.36 -15.68
C GLU A 336 -14.85 1.23 -14.69
N LEU A 337 -13.60 1.14 -14.24
CA LEU A 337 -13.20 0.19 -13.18
C LEU A 337 -13.98 0.41 -11.88
N GLY A 338 -14.17 1.66 -11.46
CA GLY A 338 -14.96 2.01 -10.28
C GLY A 338 -16.38 1.45 -10.36
N HIS A 339 -17.05 1.59 -11.51
CA HIS A 339 -18.39 1.02 -11.75
C HIS A 339 -18.44 -0.51 -11.68
N MET A 340 -17.32 -1.20 -11.91
CA MET A 340 -17.22 -2.66 -11.79
C MET A 340 -16.94 -3.13 -10.34
N GLY A 341 -16.70 -2.20 -9.40
CA GLY A 341 -16.39 -2.50 -8.01
C GLY A 341 -14.89 -2.54 -7.67
N TYR A 342 -14.02 -2.06 -8.57
CA TYR A 342 -12.62 -1.78 -8.24
C TYR A 342 -12.49 -0.52 -7.39
N ALA A 343 -12.78 -0.68 -6.10
CA ALA A 343 -12.87 0.38 -5.12
C ALA A 343 -11.49 0.96 -4.73
N PHE A 344 -10.40 0.22 -4.92
CA PHE A 344 -9.03 0.74 -4.72
C PHE A 344 -8.21 0.61 -6.00
N GLN A 345 -7.67 1.72 -6.49
CA GLN A 345 -6.92 1.74 -7.75
C GLN A 345 -5.59 2.46 -7.53
N PHE A 346 -4.50 1.94 -8.07
CA PHE A 346 -3.18 2.47 -7.77
C PHE A 346 -2.22 2.33 -8.94
N ILE A 347 -1.33 3.31 -9.10
CA ILE A 347 -0.19 3.23 -10.01
C ILE A 347 1.04 2.85 -9.19
N THR A 348 1.50 1.60 -9.31
CA THR A 348 2.57 1.03 -8.47
C THR A 348 3.87 1.81 -8.53
N LEU A 349 4.34 2.15 -9.75
CA LEU A 349 5.69 2.71 -9.96
C LEU A 349 5.70 4.23 -10.19
N ALA A 350 4.63 4.93 -9.82
CA ALA A 350 4.50 6.37 -10.06
C ALA A 350 5.68 7.17 -9.49
N GLY A 351 6.02 6.99 -8.22
CA GLY A 351 7.16 7.64 -7.56
C GLY A 351 8.53 7.32 -8.17
N PHE A 352 8.73 6.14 -8.74
CA PHE A 352 10.00 5.78 -9.39
C PHE A 352 10.14 6.52 -10.72
N HIS A 353 9.10 6.48 -11.56
CA HIS A 353 9.12 7.16 -12.86
C HIS A 353 9.19 8.69 -12.70
N SER A 354 8.44 9.27 -11.76
CA SER A 354 8.47 10.72 -11.54
C SER A 354 9.83 11.20 -11.05
N LEU A 355 10.42 10.50 -10.08
CA LEU A 355 11.74 10.84 -9.52
C LEU A 355 12.85 10.72 -10.57
N ASN A 356 12.91 9.58 -11.28
CA ASN A 356 13.98 9.34 -12.25
C ASN A 356 13.87 10.29 -13.45
N TYR A 357 12.65 10.51 -13.97
CA TYR A 357 12.45 11.39 -15.10
C TYR A 357 12.79 12.84 -14.77
N SER A 358 12.26 13.38 -13.66
CA SER A 358 12.51 14.78 -13.30
C SER A 358 13.99 15.06 -13.02
N MET A 359 14.68 14.12 -12.37
CA MET A 359 16.12 14.26 -12.10
C MET A 359 16.95 14.14 -13.38
N PHE A 360 16.59 13.21 -14.29
CA PHE A 360 17.28 13.08 -15.57
C PHE A 360 17.15 14.34 -16.43
N ASP A 361 15.93 14.88 -16.54
CA ASP A 361 15.65 16.09 -17.33
C ASP A 361 16.42 17.31 -16.77
N LEU A 362 16.35 17.51 -15.45
CA LEU A 362 17.11 18.57 -14.77
C LEU A 362 18.63 18.39 -14.96
N ALA A 363 19.17 17.19 -14.74
CA ALA A 363 20.61 16.94 -14.85
C ALA A 363 21.11 17.13 -16.28
N LYS A 364 20.31 16.71 -17.27
CA LYS A 364 20.62 16.92 -18.69
C LYS A 364 20.63 18.41 -19.03
N GLY A 365 19.57 19.14 -18.67
CA GLY A 365 19.50 20.58 -18.87
C GLY A 365 20.67 21.30 -18.18
N TYR A 366 20.97 20.95 -16.92
CA TYR A 366 22.05 21.56 -16.15
C TYR A 366 23.44 21.30 -16.76
N ALA A 367 23.66 20.12 -17.34
CA ALA A 367 24.91 19.81 -18.04
C ALA A 367 25.09 20.66 -19.32
N GLU A 368 24.00 21.11 -19.95
CA GLU A 368 24.02 21.88 -21.20
C GLU A 368 23.95 23.40 -20.96
N THR A 369 23.11 23.87 -20.04
CA THR A 369 22.79 25.29 -19.83
C THR A 369 23.03 25.79 -18.40
N GLY A 370 23.53 24.94 -17.50
CA GLY A 370 23.86 25.31 -16.12
C GLY A 370 22.65 25.86 -15.36
N MET A 371 22.82 27.02 -14.72
CA MET A 371 21.79 27.61 -13.87
C MET A 371 20.45 27.88 -14.57
N SER A 372 20.44 28.08 -15.90
CA SER A 372 19.19 28.28 -16.63
C SER A 372 18.22 27.11 -16.46
N ALA A 373 18.70 25.86 -16.53
CA ALA A 373 17.86 24.68 -16.31
C ALA A 373 17.30 24.59 -14.90
N TYR A 374 18.07 25.00 -13.88
CA TYR A 374 17.58 25.03 -12.50
C TYR A 374 16.55 26.15 -12.27
N VAL A 375 16.77 27.32 -12.87
CA VAL A 375 15.83 28.44 -12.79
C VAL A 375 14.51 28.08 -13.49
N GLU A 376 14.54 27.35 -14.61
CA GLU A 376 13.31 26.84 -15.24
C GLU A 376 12.47 25.95 -14.30
N LEU A 377 13.13 25.08 -13.52
CA LEU A 377 12.45 24.30 -12.48
C LEU A 377 11.88 25.21 -11.39
N GLN A 378 12.65 26.17 -10.88
CA GLN A 378 12.22 27.08 -9.83
C GLN A 378 11.02 27.95 -10.28
N GLU A 379 11.04 28.45 -11.51
CA GLU A 379 9.91 29.21 -12.09
C GLU A 379 8.67 28.31 -12.25
N ALA A 380 8.86 27.04 -12.60
CA ALA A 380 7.76 26.07 -12.64
C ALA A 380 7.19 25.77 -11.23
N GLU A 381 8.03 25.78 -10.18
CA GLU A 381 7.59 25.68 -8.78
C GLU A 381 6.76 26.90 -8.37
N PHE A 382 7.22 28.12 -8.65
CA PHE A 382 6.44 29.34 -8.41
C PHE A 382 5.10 29.31 -9.14
N GLY A 383 5.09 28.91 -10.42
CA GLY A 383 3.85 28.75 -11.20
C GLY A 383 2.92 27.64 -10.68
N ALA A 384 3.41 26.72 -9.83
CA ALA A 384 2.60 25.69 -9.19
C ALA A 384 1.94 26.15 -7.89
N GLU A 385 2.37 27.27 -7.29
CA GLU A 385 1.83 27.76 -6.01
C GLU A 385 0.33 28.11 -6.12
N GLU A 386 -0.12 28.62 -7.27
CA GLU A 386 -1.54 28.86 -7.55
C GLU A 386 -2.42 27.60 -7.45
N ARG A 387 -1.81 26.42 -7.58
CA ARG A 387 -2.46 25.10 -7.46
C ARG A 387 -2.28 24.48 -6.07
N GLY A 388 -1.76 25.23 -5.10
CA GLY A 388 -1.54 24.79 -3.73
C GLY A 388 -0.19 24.12 -3.46
N TYR A 389 0.78 24.24 -4.38
CA TYR A 389 2.16 23.82 -4.11
C TYR A 389 2.84 24.74 -3.08
N THR A 390 3.63 24.19 -2.16
CA THR A 390 4.24 24.97 -1.06
C THR A 390 5.74 24.76 -0.90
N ALA A 391 6.33 23.81 -1.60
CA ALA A 391 7.70 23.37 -1.33
C ALA A 391 8.79 24.29 -1.92
N THR A 392 8.42 25.31 -2.71
CA THR A 392 9.34 26.41 -3.08
C THR A 392 9.96 27.04 -1.82
N ARG A 393 9.14 27.20 -0.76
CA ARG A 393 9.55 27.59 0.59
C ARG A 393 9.99 26.37 1.40
N HIS A 394 11.12 25.80 0.97
CA HIS A 394 11.63 24.52 1.46
C HIS A 394 12.01 24.52 2.94
N GLN A 395 12.38 25.65 3.55
CA GLN A 395 12.67 25.74 4.99
C GLN A 395 11.39 25.54 5.80
N ARG A 396 10.32 26.29 5.47
CA ARG A 396 8.99 26.06 6.05
C ARG A 396 8.51 24.64 5.81
N GLU A 397 8.63 24.12 4.59
CA GLU A 397 8.10 22.81 4.19
C GLU A 397 8.64 21.64 5.04
N VAL A 398 9.92 21.73 5.47
CA VAL A 398 10.54 20.71 6.34
C VAL A 398 10.37 21.00 7.84
N GLY A 399 9.72 22.11 8.18
CA GLY A 399 9.29 22.44 9.54
C GLY A 399 10.21 23.39 10.30
N THR A 400 11.06 24.18 9.64
CA THR A 400 11.91 25.18 10.31
C THR A 400 11.07 26.08 11.24
N GLY A 401 9.96 26.64 10.75
CA GLY A 401 9.05 27.45 11.56
C GLY A 401 8.36 26.67 12.70
N TYR A 402 8.08 25.38 12.51
CA TYR A 402 7.55 24.53 13.59
C TYR A 402 8.58 24.33 14.72
N PHE A 403 9.86 24.10 14.36
CA PHE A 403 10.93 23.95 15.35
C PHE A 403 11.29 25.28 16.04
N ASP A 404 11.16 26.42 15.35
CA ASP A 404 11.26 27.74 15.99
C ASP A 404 10.18 27.95 17.05
N ARG A 405 8.95 27.48 16.80
CA ARG A 405 7.87 27.51 17.80
C ARG A 405 8.18 26.64 19.02
N ILE A 406 8.83 25.49 18.84
CA ILE A 406 9.32 24.67 19.97
C ILE A 406 10.39 25.45 20.75
N SER A 407 11.38 26.01 20.05
CA SER A 407 12.47 26.76 20.67
C SER A 407 11.95 27.92 21.52
N THR A 408 11.04 28.72 20.95
CA THR A 408 10.40 29.86 21.64
C THR A 408 9.43 29.45 22.74
N ALA A 409 8.78 28.28 22.66
CA ALA A 409 8.00 27.75 23.77
C ALA A 409 8.87 27.34 24.98
N ILE A 410 10.08 26.84 24.74
CA ILE A 410 11.04 26.45 25.79
C ILE A 410 11.81 27.68 26.31
N THR A 411 12.15 28.61 25.41
CA THR A 411 12.96 29.80 25.68
C THR A 411 12.35 30.99 24.93
N PRO A 412 11.41 31.73 25.55
CA PRO A 412 10.68 32.82 24.89
C PRO A 412 11.54 33.92 24.27
N ASP A 413 12.76 34.11 24.77
CA ASP A 413 13.76 35.09 24.31
C ASP A 413 14.89 34.46 23.47
N ALA A 414 14.66 33.29 22.87
CA ALA A 414 15.65 32.59 22.05
C ALA A 414 16.21 33.48 20.92
N SER A 415 17.52 33.67 20.93
CA SER A 415 18.26 34.46 19.92
C SER A 415 18.76 33.64 18.72
N THR A 416 18.43 32.35 18.66
CA THR A 416 18.92 31.38 17.68
C THR A 416 17.80 30.68 16.90
N THR A 417 16.64 31.34 16.78
CA THR A 417 15.59 30.90 15.85
C THR A 417 16.09 31.00 14.40
N ALA A 418 15.59 30.14 13.53
CA ALA A 418 16.18 29.88 12.22
C ALA A 418 15.50 30.65 11.09
N LEU A 419 14.17 30.85 11.14
CA LEU A 419 13.43 31.44 10.03
C LEU A 419 13.63 32.96 9.94
N ALA A 420 13.73 33.64 11.09
CA ALA A 420 13.99 35.07 11.14
C ALA A 420 15.40 35.40 10.61
N GLY A 421 15.49 36.29 9.62
CA GLY A 421 16.76 36.62 8.96
C GLY A 421 17.27 35.57 7.97
N SER A 422 16.43 34.59 7.61
CA SER A 422 16.74 33.62 6.55
C SER A 422 16.52 34.23 5.16
N THR A 423 17.23 33.71 4.16
CA THR A 423 16.99 34.09 2.76
C THR A 423 15.59 33.71 2.27
N GLU A 424 14.97 32.68 2.86
CA GLU A 424 13.56 32.34 2.58
C GLU A 424 12.63 33.49 3.02
N ALA A 425 12.82 34.03 4.22
CA ALA A 425 12.04 35.16 4.72
C ALA A 425 12.25 36.43 3.86
N ASP A 426 13.49 36.67 3.41
CA ASP A 426 13.84 37.88 2.68
C ASP A 426 13.47 37.84 1.19
N GLN A 427 13.59 36.68 0.53
CA GLN A 427 13.50 36.56 -0.95
C GLN A 427 12.22 35.88 -1.43
N PHE A 428 11.52 35.13 -0.56
CA PHE A 428 10.32 34.38 -0.92
C PHE A 428 9.07 34.92 -0.23
N GLY A 429 9.20 35.95 0.61
CA GLY A 429 8.07 36.69 1.20
C GLY A 429 7.35 37.55 0.16
N HIS A 430 6.02 37.54 0.19
CA HIS A 430 5.17 38.49 -0.52
C HIS A 430 4.67 39.56 0.43
#